data_AF-A0A1V2K2P3-F1
#
_entry.id   AF-A0A1V2K2P3-F1
#
_cell.length_a   1.000
_cell.length_b   1.000
_cell.length_c   1.000
_cell.angle_alpha   90.00
_cell.angle_beta   90.00
_cell.angle_gamma   90.00
#
_symmetry.space_group_name_H-M   'P 1'
#
loop_
_entity.id
_entity.type
_entity.pdbx_description
1 polymer ?
#
loop_
_entity_poly.entity_id
_entity_poly.type
_entity_poly.pdbx_seq_one_letter_code
_entity_poly.pdbx_strand_id
1 'polypeptide(L)'
;MSLHNGTYSGRIYDYATSDNVLLTLSWDTSTRVAQGSMSYFNLIFSIIGTFEAPLNFNLQATTISPEVIELTLSLKTLNNTFASLEGTAHVARGGPNVGKTYDMVTSKI
;
A
#
# COMPACT_ATOMS: atom_id res chain seq x y z
N MET A 1 10.62 18.80 -5.02
CA MET A 1 10.09 17.43 -4.91
C MET A 1 9.23 17.36 -3.66
N SER A 2 8.03 16.77 -3.74
CA SER A 2 7.15 16.59 -2.57
C SER A 2 7.79 15.62 -1.57
N LEU A 3 7.79 15.95 -0.28
CA LEU A 3 8.33 15.10 0.80
C LEU A 3 7.64 13.73 0.89
N HIS A 4 6.43 13.63 0.34
CA HIS A 4 5.54 12.48 0.40
C HIS A 4 5.87 11.41 -0.65
N ASN A 5 6.59 11.77 -1.71
CA ASN A 5 7.01 10.83 -2.74
C ASN A 5 8.09 9.90 -2.21
N GLY A 6 7.99 8.62 -2.49
CA GLY A 6 8.96 7.65 -2.02
C GLY A 6 8.68 6.21 -2.43
N THR A 7 9.73 5.43 -2.37
CA THR A 7 9.65 3.97 -2.39
C THR A 7 9.81 3.47 -0.97
N TYR A 8 8.95 2.54 -0.58
CA TYR A 8 8.89 1.93 0.73
C TYR A 8 9.06 0.42 0.57
N SER A 9 9.98 -0.17 1.31
CA SER A 9 10.21 -1.61 1.34
C SER A 9 9.83 -2.16 2.70
N GLY A 10 9.20 -3.33 2.74
CA GLY A 10 8.79 -3.93 3.99
C GLY A 10 8.12 -5.27 3.84
N ARG A 11 7.16 -5.56 4.72
CA ARG A 11 6.49 -6.86 4.79
C ARG A 11 4.98 -6.74 4.97
N ILE A 12 4.27 -7.70 4.39
CA ILE A 12 2.88 -8.02 4.71
C ILE A 12 2.86 -9.33 5.48
N TYR A 13 2.11 -9.38 6.57
CA TYR A 13 2.06 -10.50 7.50
C TYR A 13 0.72 -11.25 7.37
N ASP A 14 0.82 -12.55 7.10
CA ASP A 14 -0.23 -13.54 7.32
C ASP A 14 0.13 -14.32 8.60
N TYR A 15 -0.86 -14.84 9.32
CA TYR A 15 -0.74 -15.42 10.66
C TYR A 15 0.44 -16.41 10.84
N ALA A 16 0.88 -17.07 9.77
CA ALA A 16 2.01 -18.01 9.76
C ALA A 16 3.20 -17.59 8.88
N THR A 17 3.08 -16.55 8.04
CA THR A 17 4.07 -16.20 7.01
C THR A 17 4.17 -14.71 6.79
N SER A 18 5.31 -14.22 6.32
CA SER A 18 5.44 -12.84 5.89
C SER A 18 6.09 -12.79 4.53
N ASP A 19 5.57 -11.94 3.66
CA ASP A 19 6.10 -11.73 2.32
C ASP A 19 6.59 -10.30 2.15
N ASN A 20 7.63 -10.15 1.32
CA ASN A 20 8.18 -8.83 1.03
C ASN A 20 7.18 -8.04 0.18
N VAL A 21 7.08 -6.75 0.49
CA VAL A 21 6.30 -5.79 -0.28
C VAL A 21 7.19 -4.61 -0.65
N LEU A 22 7.05 -4.15 -1.89
CA LEU A 22 7.65 -2.90 -2.36
C LEU A 22 6.54 -1.97 -2.80
N LEU A 23 6.43 -0.80 -2.17
CA LEU A 23 5.40 0.19 -2.37
C LEU A 23 6.02 1.48 -2.89
N THR A 24 5.66 1.92 -4.09
CA THR A 24 6.08 3.22 -4.64
C THR A 24 4.88 4.15 -4.67
N LEU A 25 5.01 5.34 -4.10
CA LEU A 25 3.95 6.35 -4.09
C LEU A 25 4.48 7.67 -4.66
N SER A 26 3.80 8.18 -5.68
CA SER A 26 4.02 9.48 -6.28
C SER A 26 2.77 10.33 -6.16
N TRP A 27 2.93 11.48 -5.52
CA TRP A 27 1.86 12.43 -5.23
C TRP A 27 1.88 13.58 -6.25
N ASP A 28 0.72 13.94 -6.79
CA ASP A 28 0.59 15.14 -7.64
C ASP A 28 0.38 16.41 -6.81
N THR A 29 -0.20 16.25 -5.63
CA THR A 29 -0.61 17.29 -4.70
C THR A 29 -0.24 16.86 -3.28
N SER A 30 -0.45 17.72 -2.29
CA SER A 30 -0.26 17.32 -0.89
C SER A 30 -1.27 16.27 -0.41
N THR A 31 -2.34 16.00 -1.17
CA THR A 31 -3.47 15.19 -0.70
C THR A 31 -3.88 14.02 -1.59
N ARG A 32 -3.30 13.85 -2.78
CA ARG A 32 -3.66 12.75 -3.69
C ARG A 32 -2.45 11.99 -4.23
N VAL A 33 -2.52 10.67 -4.16
CA VAL A 33 -1.59 9.77 -4.86
C VAL A 33 -1.99 9.79 -6.33
N ALA A 34 -1.12 10.34 -7.16
CA ALA A 34 -1.34 10.43 -8.60
C ALA A 34 -1.02 9.10 -9.29
N GLN A 35 0.06 8.47 -8.83
CA GLN A 35 0.55 7.19 -9.32
C GLN A 35 1.20 6.44 -8.18
N GLY A 36 0.78 5.20 -7.95
CA GLY A 36 1.51 4.30 -7.09
C GLY A 36 1.58 2.90 -7.67
N SER A 37 2.53 2.12 -7.16
CA SER A 37 2.67 0.71 -7.50
C SER A 37 3.00 -0.08 -6.25
N MET A 38 2.51 -1.32 -6.20
CA MET A 38 2.85 -2.28 -5.17
C MET A 38 3.26 -3.59 -5.82
N SER A 39 4.41 -4.12 -5.41
CA SER A 39 4.84 -5.47 -5.73
C SER A 39 4.63 -6.34 -4.49
N TYR A 40 3.83 -7.40 -4.62
CA TYR A 40 3.51 -8.32 -3.54
C TYR A 40 3.20 -9.70 -4.12
N PHE A 41 3.84 -10.74 -3.59
CA PHE A 41 3.63 -12.13 -4.01
C PHE A 41 3.74 -12.34 -5.54
N ASN A 42 4.75 -11.72 -6.17
CA ASN A 42 4.96 -11.69 -7.63
C ASN A 42 3.84 -11.04 -8.45
N LEU A 43 2.88 -10.39 -7.80
CA LEU A 43 1.86 -9.58 -8.44
C LEU A 43 2.26 -8.11 -8.39
N ILE A 44 1.90 -7.38 -9.45
CA ILE A 44 2.07 -5.94 -9.53
C ILE A 44 0.69 -5.31 -9.48
N PHE A 45 0.52 -4.37 -8.57
CA PHE A 45 -0.70 -3.60 -8.39
C PHE A 45 -0.44 -2.15 -8.81
N SER A 46 -1.39 -1.58 -9.54
CA SER A 46 -1.52 -0.13 -9.72
C SER A 46 -2.27 0.44 -8.52
N ILE A 47 -1.76 1.53 -7.95
CA ILE A 47 -2.34 2.16 -6.76
C ILE A 47 -2.85 3.55 -7.09
N ILE A 48 -4.08 3.80 -6.65
CA ILE A 48 -4.70 5.12 -6.59
C ILE A 48 -5.21 5.38 -5.18
N GLY A 49 -5.32 6.64 -4.78
CA GLY A 49 -5.91 6.95 -3.48
C GLY A 49 -5.68 8.38 -3.03
N THR A 50 -6.22 8.67 -1.86
CA THR A 50 -6.16 10.00 -1.25
C THR A 50 -5.54 9.93 0.15
N PHE A 51 -4.83 10.99 0.49
CA PHE A 51 -4.40 11.28 1.85
C PHE A 51 -5.52 11.95 2.61
N GLU A 52 -5.78 11.45 3.80
CA GLU A 52 -6.62 12.15 4.77
C GLU A 52 -5.72 12.62 5.92
N ALA A 53 -5.72 13.93 6.14
CA ALA A 53 -5.00 14.52 7.26
C ALA A 53 -5.63 14.06 8.59
N PRO A 54 -4.83 13.83 9.65
CA PRO A 54 -3.38 13.84 9.69
C PRO A 54 -2.86 12.41 9.48
N LEU A 55 -2.12 12.20 8.39
CA LEU A 55 -1.17 11.09 8.28
C LEU A 55 -1.76 9.69 8.07
N ASN A 56 -3.02 9.59 7.63
CA ASN A 56 -3.63 8.34 7.22
C ASN A 56 -3.80 8.31 5.69
N PHE A 57 -3.68 7.13 5.10
CA PHE A 57 -3.77 6.88 3.68
C PHE A 57 -4.81 5.80 3.45
N ASN A 58 -5.80 6.09 2.62
CA ASN A 58 -6.72 5.09 2.11
C ASN A 58 -6.44 4.93 0.62
N LEU A 59 -5.84 3.79 0.27
CA LEU A 59 -5.39 3.50 -1.09
C LEU A 59 -6.12 2.27 -1.62
N GLN A 60 -6.40 2.28 -2.91
CA GLN A 60 -6.90 1.12 -3.64
C GLN A 60 -5.79 0.62 -4.56
N ALA A 61 -5.46 -0.67 -4.43
CA ALA A 61 -4.45 -1.33 -5.25
C ALA A 61 -5.13 -2.40 -6.12
N THR A 62 -4.96 -2.31 -7.43
CA THR A 62 -5.58 -3.23 -8.39
C THR A 62 -4.51 -3.92 -9.22
N THR A 63 -4.58 -5.25 -9.36
CA THR A 63 -3.59 -5.99 -10.17
C THR A 63 -3.56 -5.53 -11.62
N ILE A 64 -2.34 -5.49 -12.17
CA ILE A 64 -2.11 -5.32 -13.61
C ILE A 64 -2.03 -6.72 -14.24
N SER A 65 -3.09 -7.51 -14.08
CA SER A 65 -3.16 -8.91 -14.52
C SER A 65 -4.54 -9.23 -15.09
N PRO A 66 -4.69 -10.30 -15.90
CA PRO A 66 -5.98 -10.71 -16.43
C PRO A 66 -6.98 -11.10 -15.32
N GLU A 67 -6.48 -11.60 -14.18
CA GLU A 67 -7.28 -11.73 -12.97
C GLU A 67 -7.19 -10.45 -12.15
N VAL A 68 -8.35 -9.81 -11.97
CA VAL A 68 -8.47 -8.56 -11.21
C VAL A 68 -8.61 -8.88 -9.73
N ILE A 69 -7.55 -8.60 -8.97
CA ILE A 69 -7.53 -8.61 -7.52
C ILE A 69 -7.45 -7.16 -7.06
N GLU A 70 -8.29 -6.81 -6.10
CA GLU A 70 -8.35 -5.46 -5.51
C GLU A 70 -8.04 -5.55 -4.03
N LEU A 71 -7.11 -4.71 -3.60
CA LEU A 71 -6.76 -4.52 -2.20
C LEU A 71 -7.16 -3.10 -1.78
N THR A 72 -7.68 -2.98 -0.57
CA THR A 72 -7.81 -1.71 0.13
C THR A 72 -6.67 -1.62 1.15
N LEU A 73 -5.79 -0.63 0.98
CA LEU A 73 -4.70 -0.36 1.90
C LEU A 73 -5.10 0.80 2.81
N SER A 74 -5.04 0.58 4.12
CA SER A 74 -5.20 1.62 5.12
C SER A 74 -3.86 1.78 5.83
N LEU A 75 -3.09 2.79 5.46
CA LEU A 75 -1.76 3.06 6.00
C LEU A 75 -1.76 4.31 6.88
N LYS A 76 -0.76 4.43 7.74
CA LYS A 76 -0.46 5.64 8.49
C LYS A 76 1.04 5.83 8.63
N THR A 77 1.48 7.08 8.79
CA THR A 77 2.89 7.33 9.10
C THR A 77 3.22 6.93 10.52
N LEU A 78 4.39 6.33 10.73
CA LEU A 78 4.91 6.16 12.08
C LEU A 78 5.60 7.45 12.55
N ASN A 79 5.33 7.85 13.80
CA ASN A 79 5.92 9.03 14.44
C ASN A 79 5.72 10.35 13.67
N ASN A 80 4.64 10.47 12.90
CA ASN A 80 4.33 11.64 12.06
C ASN A 80 5.38 11.93 10.97
N THR A 81 6.10 10.90 10.51
CA THR A 81 7.13 11.03 9.47
C THR A 81 6.88 10.10 8.29
N PHE A 82 7.18 10.55 7.07
CA PHE A 82 7.16 9.72 5.86
C PHE A 82 8.35 8.74 5.78
N ALA A 83 9.04 8.48 6.90
CA ALA A 83 10.16 7.53 6.94
C ALA A 83 9.66 6.08 7.00
N SER A 84 8.45 5.85 7.53
CA SER A 84 7.84 4.53 7.62
C SER A 84 6.32 4.62 7.59
N LEU A 85 5.72 3.59 7.00
CA LEU A 85 4.27 3.42 6.91
C LEU A 85 3.89 2.09 7.54
N GLU A 86 2.87 2.12 8.39
CA GLU A 86 2.27 0.93 9.00
C GLU A 86 0.76 0.92 8.70
N GLY A 87 0.15 -0.25 8.68
CA GLY A 87 -1.28 -0.35 8.43
C GLY A 87 -1.71 -1.73 7.99
N THR A 88 -2.75 -1.79 7.17
CA THR A 88 -3.35 -3.05 6.75
C THR A 88 -3.63 -3.10 5.25
N ALA A 89 -3.54 -4.28 4.66
CA ALA A 89 -4.01 -4.60 3.33
C ALA A 89 -5.22 -5.55 3.43
N HIS A 90 -6.39 -5.08 3.00
CA HIS A 90 -7.62 -5.87 2.93
C HIS A 90 -7.89 -6.35 1.51
N VAL A 91 -8.18 -7.63 1.32
CA VAL A 91 -8.53 -8.18 0.00
C VAL A 91 -10.01 -7.92 -0.28
N ALA A 92 -10.30 -6.84 -1.00
CA ALA A 92 -11.65 -6.43 -1.31
C ALA A 92 -12.30 -7.32 -2.39
N ARG A 93 -11.51 -7.78 -3.37
CA ARG A 93 -12.02 -8.58 -4.50
C ARG A 93 -10.93 -9.43 -5.13
N GLY A 94 -11.32 -10.57 -5.70
CA GLY A 94 -10.46 -11.44 -6.51
C GLY A 94 -9.66 -12.46 -5.68
N GLY A 95 -9.73 -13.72 -6.10
CA GLY A 95 -8.99 -14.83 -5.49
C GLY A 95 -9.63 -15.45 -4.24
N PRO A 96 -8.98 -16.45 -3.62
CA PRO A 96 -9.52 -17.21 -2.49
C PRO A 96 -9.42 -16.47 -1.13
N ASN A 97 -8.71 -15.34 -1.09
CA ASN A 97 -8.44 -14.59 0.13
C ASN A 97 -9.36 -13.38 0.34
N VAL A 98 -10.40 -13.23 -0.48
CA VAL A 98 -11.39 -12.14 -0.35
C VAL A 98 -11.94 -12.07 1.07
N GLY A 99 -12.00 -10.88 1.63
CA GLY A 99 -12.45 -10.62 3.01
C GLY A 99 -11.33 -10.71 4.06
N LYS A 100 -10.14 -11.21 3.73
CA LYS A 100 -9.00 -11.24 4.65
C LYS A 100 -8.32 -9.88 4.73
N THR A 101 -7.73 -9.61 5.90
CA THR A 101 -6.94 -8.42 6.17
C THR A 101 -5.58 -8.84 6.72
N TYR A 102 -4.53 -8.19 6.25
CA TYR A 102 -3.14 -8.47 6.59
C TYR A 102 -2.46 -7.23 7.12
N ASP A 103 -1.62 -7.38 8.13
CA ASP A 103 -0.82 -6.27 8.65
C ASP A 103 0.33 -5.95 7.70
N MET A 104 0.68 -4.68 7.60
CA MET A 104 1.72 -4.16 6.72
C MET A 104 2.61 -3.18 7.45
N VAL A 105 3.93 -3.36 7.30
CA VAL A 105 4.93 -2.43 7.83
C VAL A 105 6.00 -2.21 6.78
N THR A 106 6.31 -0.95 6.49
CA THR A 106 7.30 -0.57 5.47
C THR A 106 8.14 0.63 5.89
N SER A 107 9.35 0.72 5.36
CA SER A 107 10.29 1.81 5.56
C SER A 107 10.73 2.40 4.23
N LYS A 108 10.88 3.73 4.19
CA LYS A 108 11.33 4.44 2.99
C LYS A 108 12.79 4.07 2.68
N ILE A 109 13.10 3.87 1.38
CA ILE A 109 14.43 3.54 0.86
C ILE A 109 14.92 4.58 -0.14
#